data_AF-A0A6L9LUY6-F1
#
_entry.id   AF-A0A6L9LUY6-F1
#
_cell.length_a   1.000
_cell.length_b   1.000
_cell.length_c   1.000
_cell.angle_alpha   90.00
_cell.angle_beta   90.00
_cell.angle_gamma   90.00
#
_symmetry.space_group_name_H-M   'P 1'
#
loop_
_entity.id
_entity.type
_entity.pdbx_description
1 polymer ?
#
loop_
_entity_poly.entity_id
_entity_poly.type
_entity_poly.pdbx_seq_one_letter_code
_entity_poly.pdbx_strand_id
1 'polypeptide(L)' 'MMIPGETVHSPLFQDLPWWMPDHFVFFGVLYAVLGVLGVALTVTVLQSVRDAKKAQ' A
#
# COMPACT_ATOMS: atom_id res chain seq x y z
N MET A 1 -35.40 0.63 -12.95
CA MET A 1 -34.64 -0.10 -13.99
C MET A 1 -33.34 0.66 -14.18
N MET A 2 -32.20 0.02 -13.95
CA MET A 2 -30.88 0.64 -14.17
C MET A 2 -30.56 0.58 -15.66
N ILE A 3 -30.11 1.71 -16.23
CA ILE A 3 -29.77 1.79 -17.65
C ILE A 3 -28.42 1.06 -17.83
N PRO A 4 -28.26 0.16 -18.82
CA PRO A 4 -26.96 -0.42 -19.14
C PRO A 4 -25.94 0.70 -19.42
N GLY A 5 -24.97 0.87 -18.52
CA GLY A 5 -24.01 1.99 -18.55
C GLY A 5 -24.03 2.89 -17.31
N GLU A 6 -25.05 2.78 -16.45
CA GLU A 6 -25.04 3.38 -15.12
C GLU A 6 -24.25 2.47 -14.17
N THR A 7 -22.92 2.53 -14.25
CA THR A 7 -22.10 2.00 -13.14
C THR A 7 -22.32 2.94 -11.97
N VAL A 8 -23.04 2.48 -10.95
CA VAL A 8 -22.91 3.07 -9.61
C VAL A 8 -21.43 2.94 -9.30
N HIS A 9 -20.66 4.01 -9.51
CA HIS A 9 -19.26 4.09 -9.09
C HIS A 9 -19.28 4.14 -7.57
N SER A 10 -19.46 2.96 -6.98
CA SER A 10 -19.29 2.80 -5.57
C SER A 10 -17.79 2.99 -5.30
N PRO A 11 -17.41 3.83 -4.33
CA PRO A 11 -16.00 4.04 -3.97
C PRO A 11 -15.42 2.82 -3.23
N LEU A 12 -16.11 1.68 -3.25
CA LEU A 12 -15.67 0.47 -2.58
C LEU A 12 -14.55 -0.18 -3.40
N PHE A 13 -13.53 -0.62 -2.68
CA PHE A 13 -12.33 -1.26 -3.22
C PHE A 13 -12.59 -2.44 -4.17
N GLN A 14 -13.75 -3.07 -4.04
CA GLN A 14 -14.17 -4.23 -4.84
C GLN A 14 -14.58 -3.88 -6.28
N ASP A 15 -14.96 -2.62 -6.54
CA ASP A 15 -15.37 -2.17 -7.88
C ASP A 15 -14.20 -1.60 -8.70
N LEU A 16 -12.98 -1.59 -8.14
CA LEU A 16 -11.81 -1.03 -8.80
C LEU A 16 -11.08 -2.11 -9.62
N PRO A 17 -11.02 -1.98 -10.96
CA PRO A 17 -10.32 -2.95 -11.82
C PRO A 17 -8.81 -2.84 -11.66
N TRP A 18 -8.22 -3.79 -10.95
CA TRP A 18 -6.78 -3.86 -10.62
C TRP A 18 -5.87 -4.07 -11.83
N TRP A 19 -6.41 -4.61 -12.92
CA TRP A 19 -5.71 -4.85 -14.18
C TRP A 19 -5.71 -3.64 -15.11
N MET A 20 -6.39 -2.54 -14.75
CA MET A 20 -6.28 -1.30 -15.52
C MET A 20 -4.83 -0.76 -15.45
N PRO A 21 -4.21 -0.38 -16.58
CA PRO A 21 -2.80 0.01 -16.62
C PRO A 21 -2.44 1.16 -15.68
N ASP A 22 -3.33 2.15 -15.54
CA ASP A 22 -3.16 3.30 -14.67
C ASP A 22 -3.19 2.92 -13.18
N HIS A 23 -4.12 2.05 -12.76
CA HIS A 23 -4.16 1.50 -11.41
C HIS A 23 -2.91 0.67 -11.11
N PHE A 24 -2.47 -0.17 -12.05
CA PHE A 24 -1.27 -0.99 -11.88
C PHE A 24 -0.03 -0.13 -11.61
N VAL A 25 0.17 0.96 -12.35
CA VAL A 25 1.30 1.87 -12.15
C VAL A 25 1.19 2.60 -10.82
N PHE A 26 0.02 3.18 -10.51
CA PHE A 26 -0.18 3.92 -9.28
C PHE A 26 0.04 3.05 -8.04
N PHE A 27 -0.63 1.90 -7.95
CA PHE A 27 -0.52 0.99 -6.82
C PHE A 27 0.85 0.32 -6.75
N GLY A 28 1.47 0.01 -7.90
CA GLY A 28 2.83 -0.51 -7.95
C GLY A 28 3.85 0.42 -7.30
N VAL A 29 3.83 1.71 -7.67
CA VAL A 29 4.71 2.72 -7.08
C VAL A 29 4.37 2.94 -5.60
N LEU A 30 3.08 3.05 -5.25
CA LEU A 30 2.64 3.20 -3.87
C LEU A 30 3.17 2.09 -2.96
N TYR A 31 3.00 0.83 -3.37
CA TYR A 31 3.43 -0.32 -2.59
C TYR A 31 4.96 -0.45 -2.55
N ALA A 32 5.67 -0.06 -3.61
CA ALA A 32 7.13 0.00 -3.58
C ALA A 32 7.63 1.01 -2.53
N VAL A 33 7.05 2.22 -2.49
CA VAL A 33 7.41 3.25 -1.50
C VAL A 33 7.09 2.77 -0.08
N LEU A 34 5.88 2.23 0.14
CA LEU A 34 5.50 1.67 1.44
C LEU A 34 6.42 0.51 1.87
N GLY A 35 6.85 -0.33 0.92
CA GLY A 35 7.81 -1.40 1.16
C GLY A 35 9.16 -0.87 1.63
N VAL A 36 9.71 0.13 0.93
CA VAL A 36 10.98 0.78 1.33
C VAL A 36 10.88 1.41 2.71
N LEU A 37 9.81 2.15 2.98
CA LEU A 37 9.57 2.78 4.28
C LEU A 37 9.42 1.74 5.39
N GLY A 38 8.67 0.67 5.14
CA GLY A 38 8.47 -0.42 6.09
C GLY A 38 9.78 -1.14 6.44
N VAL A 39 10.63 -1.42 5.45
CA VAL A 39 11.95 -2.01 5.66
C VAL A 39 12.85 -1.08 6.45
N ALA A 40 12.97 0.19 6.04
CA ALA A 40 13.81 1.17 6.71
C ALA A 40 13.40 1.38 8.18
N LEU A 41 12.10 1.51 8.43
CA LEU A 41 11.56 1.64 9.77
C LEU A 41 11.85 0.40 10.61
N THR A 42 11.60 -0.79 10.06
CA THR A 42 11.85 -2.07 10.75
C THR A 42 13.32 -2.23 11.13
N VAL A 43 14.23 -1.94 10.20
CA VAL A 43 15.68 -1.97 10.42
C VAL A 43 16.09 -0.98 11.50
N THR A 44 15.52 0.21 11.51
CA THR A 44 15.80 1.23 12.53
C THR A 44 15.33 0.77 13.91
N VAL A 45 14.08 0.32 14.02
CA VAL A 45 13.50 -0.17 15.30
C VAL A 45 14.31 -1.34 15.85
N LEU A 46 14.66 -2.32 15.01
CA LEU A 46 15.46 -3.47 15.45
C LEU A 46 16.85 -3.05 15.94
N GLN A 47 17.50 -2.10 15.28
CA GLN A 47 18.78 -1.56 15.74
C GLN A 47 18.65 -0.84 17.07
N SER A 48 17.66 0.06 17.21
CA SER A 48 17.40 0.78 18.47
C SER A 48 17.13 -0.17 19.64
N VAL A 49 16.36 -1.24 19.42
CA VAL A 49 16.11 -2.26 20.45
C VAL A 49 17.38 -3.02 20.81
N ARG A 50 18.21 -3.39 19.83
CA ARG A 50 19.48 -4.08 20.09
C ARG A 50 20.44 -3.20 20.89
N ASP A 51 20.51 -1.91 20.59
CA ASP A 51 21.41 -1.01 21.28
C ASP A 51 20.91 -0.68 22.69
N ALA A 52 19.60 -0.51 22.87
CA ALA A 52 19.00 -0.39 24.20
C ALA A 52 19.30 -1.60 25.10
N LYS A 53 19.26 -2.82 24.53
CA LYS A 53 19.61 -4.05 25.27
C LYS A 53 21.10 -4.18 25.61
N LYS A 54 22.00 -3.57 24.83
CA LYS A 54 23.44 -3.55 25.13
C LYS A 54 23.82 -2.48 26.16
N ALA A 55 22.99 -1.44 26.29
CA ALA A 55 23.21 -0.34 27.21
C ALA A 55 22.70 -0.63 28.64
N GLN A 56 21.88 -1.68 28.82
CA GLN A 56 21.59 -2.30 30.12
C GLN A 56 22.67 -3.31 30.49
#